data_AF-A0A3A8YIW1-F1
#
_entry.id   AF-A0A3A8YIW1-F1
#
_cell.length_a   1.000
_cell.length_b   1.000
_cell.length_c   1.000
_cell.angle_alpha   90.00
_cell.angle_beta   90.00
_cell.angle_gamma   90.00
#
_symmetry.space_group_name_H-M   'P 1'
#
loop_
_entity.id
_entity.type
_entity.pdbx_description
1 polymer ?
#
loop_
_entity_poly.entity_id
_entity_poly.type
_entity_poly.pdbx_seq_one_letter_code
_entity_poly.pdbx_strand_id
1 'polypeptide(L)'
;RPEAKEQETRRYMRIFCKDGVWGELYMRENLKKARKNAGMTQKEVAGYLGISERYYRSIELGERKGDFEIWDSIEDLFGIHQRILRKLSSN
;
A
#
# COMPACT_ATOMS: atom_id res chain seq x y z
N ARG A 1 0.88 14.08 23.00
CA ARG A 1 1.59 14.92 22.02
C ARG A 1 1.46 14.30 20.62
N PRO A 2 0.56 14.79 19.75
CA PRO A 2 0.19 14.13 18.49
C PRO A 2 1.06 14.55 17.28
N GLU A 3 2.25 15.12 17.50
CA GLU A 3 3.11 15.72 16.44
C GLU A 3 3.75 14.69 15.47
N ALA A 4 3.83 13.40 15.84
CA ALA A 4 4.44 12.38 15.01
C ALA A 4 3.51 11.82 13.91
N LYS A 5 2.19 11.91 14.08
CA LYS A 5 1.22 11.37 13.11
C LYS A 5 0.93 12.33 11.95
N GLU A 6 1.18 13.62 12.14
CA GLU A 6 0.87 14.68 11.15
C GLU A 6 2.02 14.95 10.17
N GLN A 7 3.26 14.60 10.56
CA GLN A 7 4.43 14.69 9.67
C GLN A 7 4.47 13.54 8.65
N GLU A 8 3.87 12.39 8.96
CA GLU A 8 3.72 11.29 8.00
C GLU A 8 2.75 11.68 6.86
N THR A 9 1.59 12.26 7.18
CA THR A 9 0.61 12.74 6.20
C THR A 9 1.13 13.90 5.34
N ARG A 10 1.93 14.83 5.88
CA ARG A 10 2.53 15.91 5.07
C ARG A 10 3.65 15.42 4.14
N ARG A 11 4.35 14.34 4.48
CA ARG A 11 5.36 13.71 3.60
C ARG A 11 4.70 12.94 2.44
N TYR A 12 3.46 12.47 2.61
CA TYR A 12 2.63 11.85 1.56
C TYR A 12 2.08 12.83 0.52
N MET A 13 2.05 14.15 0.79
CA MET A 13 1.52 15.17 -0.12
C MET A 13 2.56 15.82 -1.05
N ARG A 14 3.81 15.37 -1.04
CA ARG A 14 4.78 15.73 -2.08
C ARG A 14 5.27 14.46 -2.72
N ILE A 15 4.80 14.16 -3.92
CA ILE A 15 5.62 13.71 -5.06
C ILE A 15 4.67 13.36 -6.23
N PHE A 16 4.91 14.03 -7.36
CA PHE A 16 4.28 13.94 -8.69
C PHE A 16 2.97 14.70 -8.96
N CYS A 17 3.13 15.97 -9.34
CA CYS A 17 2.24 16.65 -10.28
C CYS A 17 2.59 16.19 -11.71
N LYS A 18 1.71 15.41 -12.34
CA LYS A 18 1.61 15.36 -13.81
C LYS A 18 0.29 16.03 -14.15
N ASP A 19 0.35 17.07 -14.97
CA ASP A 19 -0.81 17.72 -15.61
C ASP A 19 -1.81 18.47 -14.69
N GLY A 20 -1.40 18.88 -13.48
CA GLY A 20 -2.16 19.85 -12.68
C GLY A 20 -3.42 19.31 -11.99
N VAL A 21 -3.64 18.00 -12.02
CA VAL A 21 -4.71 17.34 -11.27
C VAL A 21 -4.13 16.77 -9.98
N TRP A 22 -4.64 17.22 -8.83
CA TRP A 22 -4.32 16.63 -7.53
C TRP A 22 -4.85 15.20 -7.53
N GLY A 23 -3.97 14.21 -7.64
CA GLY A 23 -4.34 12.81 -7.53
C GLY A 23 -4.93 12.56 -6.14
N GLU A 24 -6.26 12.44 -6.07
CA GLU A 24 -6.92 11.92 -4.88
C GLU A 24 -6.26 10.59 -4.51
N LEU A 25 -5.85 10.47 -3.24
CA LEU A 25 -5.08 9.35 -2.71
C LEU A 25 -5.97 8.11 -2.61
N TYR A 26 -6.08 7.36 -3.71
CA TYR A 26 -6.79 6.10 -3.70
C TYR A 26 -5.98 5.05 -2.92
N MET A 27 -6.34 4.80 -1.66
CA MET A 27 -5.72 3.76 -0.84
C MET A 27 -6.27 2.37 -1.22
N ARG A 28 -5.41 1.32 -1.17
CA ARG A 28 -5.83 -0.07 -1.36
C ARG A 28 -6.31 -0.68 -0.04
N GLU A 29 -7.50 -0.26 0.39
CA GLU A 29 -8.09 -0.68 1.67
C GLU A 29 -8.25 -2.21 1.78
N ASN A 30 -8.51 -2.92 0.68
CA ASN A 30 -8.60 -4.38 0.68
C ASN A 30 -7.27 -5.05 1.06
N LEU A 31 -6.15 -4.55 0.54
CA LEU A 31 -4.82 -5.07 0.86
C LEU A 31 -4.47 -4.83 2.34
N LYS A 32 -4.81 -3.65 2.86
CA LYS A 32 -4.63 -3.31 4.28
C LYS A 32 -5.48 -4.19 5.20
N LYS A 33 -6.73 -4.48 4.82
CA LYS A 33 -7.62 -5.39 5.56
C LYS A 33 -7.08 -6.82 5.53
N ALA A 34 -6.64 -7.31 4.38
CA ALA A 34 -6.02 -8.63 4.25
C ALA A 34 -4.83 -8.79 5.18
N ARG A 35 -3.91 -7.81 5.17
CA ARG A 35 -2.76 -7.77 6.08
C ARG A 35 -3.15 -7.79 7.55
N LYS A 36 -4.14 -6.97 7.94
CA LYS A 36 -4.64 -6.92 9.33
C LYS A 36 -5.29 -8.23 9.75
N ASN A 37 -6.04 -8.88 8.87
CA ASN A 37 -6.67 -10.16 9.13
C ASN A 37 -5.64 -11.28 9.31
N ALA A 38 -4.53 -11.21 8.59
CA ALA A 38 -3.38 -12.10 8.78
C ALA A 38 -2.58 -11.80 10.06
N GLY A 39 -2.91 -10.73 10.79
CA GLY A 39 -2.17 -10.31 11.99
C GLY A 39 -0.75 -9.79 11.71
N MET A 40 -0.42 -9.48 10.45
CA MET A 40 0.93 -9.12 10.05
C MET A 40 1.19 -7.61 10.02
N THR A 41 2.41 -7.23 10.37
CA THR A 41 2.94 -5.88 10.20
C THR A 41 3.41 -5.65 8.75
N GLN A 42 3.53 -4.38 8.34
CA GLN A 42 4.06 -4.06 6.99
C GLN A 42 5.48 -4.58 6.79
N LYS A 43 6.29 -4.60 7.85
CA LYS A 43 7.67 -5.09 7.83
C LYS A 43 7.75 -6.60 7.63
N GLU A 44 6.87 -7.35 8.28
CA GLU A 44 6.81 -8.82 8.12
C GLU A 44 6.41 -9.19 6.70
N VAL A 45 5.32 -8.61 6.18
CA VAL A 45 4.89 -8.87 4.80
C VAL A 45 5.98 -8.48 3.80
N ALA A 46 6.62 -7.32 3.98
CA ALA A 46 7.74 -6.91 3.15
C ALA A 46 8.91 -7.91 3.20
N GLY A 47 9.20 -8.48 4.38
CA GLY A 47 10.19 -9.53 4.57
C GLY A 47 9.86 -10.82 3.81
N TYR A 48 8.59 -11.27 3.87
CA TYR A 48 8.12 -12.43 3.09
C TYR A 48 8.25 -12.22 1.58
N LEU A 49 7.97 -10.99 1.13
CA LEU A 49 8.02 -10.61 -0.28
C LEU A 49 9.44 -10.27 -0.77
N GLY A 50 10.44 -10.25 0.12
CA GLY A 50 11.82 -9.86 -0.24
C GLY A 50 11.97 -8.39 -0.67
N ILE A 51 11.04 -7.52 -0.29
CA ILE A 51 11.03 -6.10 -0.65
C ILE A 51 11.26 -5.20 0.57
N SER A 52 11.53 -3.92 0.34
CA SER A 52 11.59 -2.94 1.43
C SER A 52 10.20 -2.60 1.96
N GLU A 53 10.09 -2.35 3.28
CA GLU A 53 8.86 -1.88 3.93
C GLU A 53 8.31 -0.62 3.24
N ARG A 54 9.18 0.30 2.82
CA ARG A 54 8.81 1.51 2.08
C ARG A 54 8.13 1.17 0.75
N TYR A 55 8.63 0.17 0.04
CA TYR A 55 8.03 -0.26 -1.22
C TYR A 55 6.64 -0.86 -0.97
N TYR A 56 6.51 -1.74 0.03
CA TYR A 56 5.21 -2.31 0.42
C TYR A 56 4.20 -1.24 0.82
N ARG A 57 4.62 -0.25 1.61
CA ARG A 57 3.84 0.92 2.01
C ARG A 57 3.31 1.70 0.80
N SER A 58 4.15 1.99 -0.20
CA SER A 58 3.74 2.65 -1.45
C SER A 58 2.75 1.80 -2.27
N ILE A 59 2.79 0.47 -2.18
CA ILE A 59 1.76 -0.41 -2.78
C ILE A 59 0.44 -0.30 -1.99
N GLU A 60 0.47 -0.35 -0.65
CA GLU A 60 -0.74 -0.24 0.17
C GLU A 60 -1.47 1.10 -0.06
N LEU A 61 -0.72 2.15 -0.38
CA LEU A 61 -1.23 3.50 -0.63
C LEU A 61 -1.62 3.80 -2.07
N GLY A 62 -1.43 2.86 -2.99
CA GLY A 62 -1.76 3.08 -4.40
C GLY A 62 -0.75 3.94 -5.18
N GLU A 63 0.28 4.50 -4.53
CA GLU A 63 1.35 5.28 -5.18
C GLU A 63 2.09 4.49 -6.25
N ARG A 64 2.21 3.17 -6.05
CA ARG A 64 2.83 2.26 -7.01
C ARG A 64 1.92 1.10 -7.33
N LYS A 65 1.95 0.65 -8.58
CA LYS A 65 1.28 -0.59 -8.98
C LYS A 65 2.00 -1.82 -8.44
N GLY A 66 3.33 -1.82 -8.33
CA GLY A 66 4.10 -3.02 -7.97
C GLY A 66 4.32 -3.94 -9.18
N ASP A 67 5.21 -4.92 -9.03
CA ASP A 67 5.48 -5.96 -10.03
C ASP A 67 4.49 -7.14 -9.92
N PHE A 68 4.30 -7.91 -10.99
CA PHE A 68 3.38 -9.06 -11.00
C PHE A 68 3.80 -10.14 -9.99
N GLU A 69 5.11 -10.43 -9.88
CA GLU A 69 5.64 -11.42 -8.92
C GLU A 69 5.29 -11.08 -7.46
N ILE A 70 5.27 -9.79 -7.14
CA ILE A 70 4.88 -9.31 -5.81
C ILE A 70 3.39 -9.56 -5.57
N TRP A 71 2.54 -9.33 -6.57
CA TRP A 71 1.11 -9.58 -6.45
C TRP A 71 0.78 -11.06 -6.33
N ASP A 72 1.46 -11.91 -7.09
CA ASP A 72 1.32 -13.37 -6.99
C ASP A 72 1.71 -13.84 -5.59
N SER A 73 2.84 -13.36 -5.07
CA SER A 73 3.29 -13.68 -3.71
C SER A 73 2.32 -13.18 -2.63
N ILE A 74 1.69 -12.01 -2.82
CA ILE A 74 0.67 -11.48 -1.91
C ILE A 74 -0.62 -12.32 -1.98
N GLU A 75 -1.00 -12.77 -3.17
CA GLU A 75 -2.15 -13.64 -3.40
C GLU A 75 -1.96 -14.98 -2.69
N ASP A 76 -0.78 -15.59 -2.81
CA ASP A 76 -0.42 -16.81 -2.09
C ASP A 76 -0.40 -16.61 -0.56
N LEU A 77 0.09 -15.45 -0.10
CA LEU A 77 0.18 -15.15 1.32
C LEU A 77 -1.18 -14.93 1.98
N PHE A 78 -2.11 -14.26 1.30
CA PHE A 78 -3.42 -13.93 1.87
C PHE A 78 -4.57 -14.82 1.38
N GLY A 79 -4.35 -15.63 0.35
CA GLY A 79 -5.38 -16.43 -0.31
C GLY A 79 -6.47 -15.58 -0.97
N ILE A 80 -6.16 -14.34 -1.35
CA ILE A 80 -7.12 -13.39 -1.95
C ILE A 80 -6.61 -12.99 -3.33
N HIS A 81 -7.48 -13.15 -4.34
CA HIS A 81 -7.16 -12.77 -5.71
C HIS A 81 -6.67 -11.33 -5.85
N GLN A 82 -5.61 -11.15 -6.65
CA GLN A 82 -4.99 -9.87 -6.95
C GLN A 82 -5.98 -8.77 -7.38
N ARG A 83 -7.07 -9.12 -8.11
CA ARG A 83 -8.08 -8.16 -8.58
C ARG A 83 -8.82 -7.48 -7.42
N ILE A 84 -9.05 -8.22 -6.33
CA ILE A 84 -9.71 -7.70 -5.13
C ILE A 84 -8.73 -6.80 -4.37
N LEU A 85 -7.49 -7.24 -4.21
CA LEU A 85 -6.44 -6.52 -3.48
C LEU A 85 -6.02 -5.22 -4.16
N ARG A 86 -6.00 -5.20 -5.50
CA ARG A 86 -5.62 -4.03 -6.30
C ARG A 86 -6.71 -2.96 -6.38
N LYS A 87 -7.93 -3.27 -5.93
CA LYS A 87 -9.06 -2.33 -5.94
C LYS A 87 -8.71 -1.09 -5.13
N LEU A 88 -8.78 0.04 -5.82
CA LEU A 88 -8.61 1.37 -5.27
C LEU A 88 -9.95 1.84 -4.71
N SER A 89 -9.96 2.41 -3.50
CA SER A 89 -11.12 3.10 -2.93
C SER A 89 -10.84 4.59 -2.95
N SER A 90 -11.75 5.38 -3.54
CA SER A 90 -11.75 6.83 -3.32
C SER A 90 -12.03 7.06 -1.84
N ASN A 91 -11.27 7.95 -1.22
CA ASN A 91 -11.52 8.38 0.15
C ASN A 91 -12.42 9.61 0.15
#